data_AF-A0A9D6MQ99-F1
#
_entry.id   AF-A0A9D6MQ99-F1
#
_cell.length_a   1.000
_cell.length_b   1.000
_cell.length_c   1.000
_cell.angle_alpha   90.00
_cell.angle_beta   90.00
_cell.angle_gamma   90.00
#
_symmetry.space_group_name_H-M   'P 1'
#
loop_
_entity.id
_entity.type
_entity.pdbx_description
1 polymer ?
#
loop_
_entity_poly.entity_id
_entity_poly.type
_entity_poly.pdbx_seq_one_letter_code
_entity_poly.pdbx_strand_id
1 'polypeptide(L)'
;MSNLITSPDSKRSEHWKIDRIVFLVQRPVAVFEGEKWGLEYLKSKGFAVVLIDLTLLLNGRRAPKVIEMVKEPLNWEPTHRVASFAEYEALVKKYRGDSMFIDFVTGYSAVTLREEHMFRIFKRQNARYAIYASGVIDFSSSSNVNTGQKKIHFRARIAKTLSSPYNFINYLASRLIVFLTRHRMVYPLPNLIFGGESEALQRFVDERAVDKGIIVPKNSHDYDAALMVLRGFGNKLPKSEDICVFLDEGAAEHPDFYLAGVEPADAGRYYPPMNRLFDFIEKKLGLKIVIASHPRMNYDLLPDVFEGREIVKDKTAELVARSKLVLMHSSQSIGFAVLFKKPVVPVKVPGMPDSYHANLLAEVMGGAVGSKPVDLAKDELTPSLLLRECNLEKYSEYEWRYLRSAGADGELTTHEILAKTLLNWRENGPVVNT
;
A
#
# COMPACT_ATOMS: atom_id res chain seq x y z
N MET A 1 24.63 36.23 48.53
CA MET A 1 23.81 36.63 47.38
C MET A 1 24.53 36.25 46.09
N SER A 2 24.01 35.23 45.40
CA SER A 2 24.04 35.00 43.94
C SER A 2 23.88 33.50 43.70
N ASN A 3 22.64 33.01 43.83
CA ASN A 3 22.29 31.67 43.38
C ASN A 3 22.16 31.68 41.86
N LEU A 4 23.01 30.90 41.20
CA LEU A 4 22.88 30.51 39.80
C LEU A 4 21.56 29.77 39.60
N ILE A 5 20.61 30.42 38.93
CA ILE A 5 19.41 29.78 38.41
C ILE A 5 19.82 29.08 37.11
N THR A 6 20.07 27.77 37.18
CA THR A 6 20.13 26.92 35.99
C THR A 6 18.74 26.87 35.35
N SER A 7 18.62 27.38 34.14
CA SER A 7 17.39 27.32 33.33
C SER A 7 16.87 25.87 33.19
N PRO A 8 15.54 25.62 33.33
CA PRO A 8 14.93 24.31 33.16
C PRO A 8 15.01 23.73 31.74
N ASP A 9 15.41 24.51 30.74
CA ASP A 9 15.30 24.12 29.32
C ASP A 9 16.36 23.12 28.84
N SER A 10 17.49 22.98 29.55
CA SER A 10 18.54 22.05 29.13
C SER A 10 18.16 20.57 29.29
N LYS A 11 17.28 20.23 30.24
CA LYS A 11 16.86 18.84 30.50
C LYS A 11 15.72 18.32 29.63
N ARG A 12 14.97 19.19 28.93
CA ARG A 12 13.95 18.76 27.96
C ARG A 12 14.56 18.26 26.64
N SER A 13 15.78 18.68 26.31
CA SER A 13 16.43 18.41 25.03
C SER A 13 16.90 16.96 24.83
N GLU A 14 17.36 16.27 25.88
CA GLU A 14 17.90 14.90 25.73
C GLU A 14 16.83 13.81 25.58
N HIS A 15 15.60 14.03 26.04
CA HIS A 15 14.58 12.97 26.12
C HIS A 15 13.75 12.78 24.83
N TRP A 16 13.99 13.60 23.79
CA TRP A 16 13.14 13.63 22.59
C TRP A 16 13.89 13.37 21.28
N LYS A 17 15.19 13.13 21.35
CA LYS A 17 16.01 12.83 20.17
C LYS A 17 15.54 11.52 19.52
N ILE A 18 15.29 11.53 18.21
CA ILE A 18 14.95 10.35 17.42
C ILE A 18 16.20 9.91 16.65
N ASP A 19 16.95 8.95 17.22
CA ASP A 19 18.14 8.38 16.58
C ASP A 19 17.85 7.01 15.95
N ARG A 20 16.70 6.41 16.26
CA ARG A 20 16.32 5.07 15.79
C ARG A 20 14.91 5.05 15.20
N ILE A 21 14.75 4.23 14.16
CA ILE A 21 13.47 3.91 13.54
C ILE A 21 13.25 2.41 13.70
N VAL A 22 12.13 2.02 14.30
CA VAL A 22 11.79 0.62 14.57
C VAL A 22 10.54 0.25 13.79
N PHE A 23 10.68 -0.55 12.74
CA PHE A 23 9.55 -1.00 11.94
C PHE A 23 8.88 -2.21 12.61
N LEU A 24 7.58 -2.11 12.87
CA LEU A 24 6.77 -3.24 13.33
C LEU A 24 6.12 -3.92 12.14
N VAL A 25 6.48 -5.17 11.86
CA VAL A 25 6.00 -5.90 10.68
C VAL A 25 5.22 -7.15 11.07
N GLN A 26 4.15 -7.43 10.33
CA GLN A 26 3.24 -8.57 10.60
C GLN A 26 3.61 -9.85 9.84
N ARG A 27 4.63 -9.78 8.98
CA ARG A 27 5.25 -10.88 8.24
C ARG A 27 6.73 -10.53 7.96
N PRO A 28 7.59 -11.49 7.58
CA PRO A 28 8.94 -11.16 7.14
C PRO A 28 8.90 -10.16 5.98
N VAL A 29 9.86 -9.24 5.98
CA VAL A 29 9.98 -8.19 4.95
C VAL A 29 10.65 -8.80 3.73
N ALA A 30 10.09 -8.62 2.53
CA ALA A 30 10.77 -8.98 1.29
C ALA A 30 11.78 -7.90 0.87
N VAL A 31 12.79 -8.24 0.06
CA VAL A 31 13.81 -7.28 -0.42
C VAL A 31 13.16 -6.04 -1.06
N PHE A 32 12.22 -6.23 -1.98
CA PHE A 32 11.53 -5.11 -2.66
C PHE A 32 10.77 -4.19 -1.68
N GLU A 33 10.29 -4.72 -0.55
CA GLU A 33 9.60 -3.91 0.47
C GLU A 33 10.60 -3.07 1.27
N GLY A 34 11.76 -3.65 1.60
CA GLY A 34 12.85 -2.92 2.24
C GLY A 34 13.35 -1.75 1.39
N GLU A 35 13.48 -1.96 0.07
CA GLU A 35 13.81 -0.91 -0.89
C GLU A 35 12.70 0.15 -0.95
N LYS A 36 11.44 -0.28 -1.07
CA LYS A 36 10.26 0.60 -1.10
C LYS A 36 10.13 1.47 0.15
N TRP A 37 10.49 0.94 1.32
CA TRP A 37 10.45 1.68 2.59
C TRP A 37 11.72 2.51 2.83
N GLY A 38 12.71 2.41 1.94
CA GLY A 38 13.94 3.19 2.00
C GLY A 38 14.81 2.85 3.21
N LEU A 39 14.87 1.58 3.64
CA LEU A 39 15.62 1.20 4.85
C LEU A 39 17.10 1.61 4.78
N GLU A 40 17.76 1.38 3.64
CA GLU A 40 19.15 1.81 3.42
C GLU A 40 19.28 3.34 3.33
N TYR A 41 18.32 4.02 2.71
CA TYR A 41 18.29 5.48 2.68
C TYR A 41 18.20 6.06 4.10
N LEU A 42 17.29 5.56 4.93
CA LEU A 42 17.13 5.99 6.32
C LEU A 42 18.42 5.76 7.12
N LYS A 43 19.07 4.62 6.92
CA LYS A 43 20.39 4.33 7.52
C LYS A 43 21.46 5.32 7.06
N SER A 44 21.49 5.67 5.77
CA SER A 44 22.43 6.66 5.21
C SER A 44 22.22 8.07 5.78
N LYS A 45 21.01 8.38 6.27
CA LYS A 45 20.70 9.64 6.99
C LYS A 45 21.03 9.60 8.48
N GLY A 46 21.71 8.54 8.94
CA GLY A 46 22.18 8.43 10.33
C GLY A 46 21.10 7.98 11.31
N PHE A 47 20.09 7.24 10.85
CA PHE A 47 19.18 6.51 11.74
C PHE A 47 19.68 5.08 11.95
N ALA A 48 19.61 4.58 13.19
CA ALA A 48 19.62 3.14 13.42
C ALA A 48 18.26 2.59 12.96
N VAL A 49 18.25 1.61 12.05
CA VAL A 49 17.01 1.02 11.52
C VAL A 49 16.89 -0.41 12.02
N VAL A 50 15.80 -0.70 12.73
CA VAL A 50 15.53 -1.99 13.38
C VAL A 50 14.22 -2.56 12.87
N LEU A 51 14.17 -3.86 12.61
CA LEU A 51 12.92 -4.57 12.34
C LEU A 51 12.50 -5.36 13.59
N ILE A 52 11.22 -5.25 13.97
CA ILE A 52 10.57 -6.17 14.90
C ILE A 52 9.55 -6.97 14.11
N ASP A 53 9.88 -8.23 13.88
CA ASP A 53 9.05 -9.21 13.20
C ASP A 53 8.10 -9.86 14.20
N LEU A 54 6.82 -9.54 14.03
CA LEU A 54 5.72 -10.00 14.89
C LEU A 54 4.96 -11.19 14.27
N THR A 55 5.52 -11.85 13.25
CA THR A 55 4.83 -12.91 12.50
C THR A 55 4.36 -14.03 13.43
N LEU A 56 5.25 -14.51 14.31
CA LEU A 56 4.95 -15.59 15.24
C LEU A 56 3.88 -15.16 16.27
N LEU A 57 4.04 -13.95 16.83
CA LEU A 57 3.10 -13.38 17.80
C LEU A 57 1.69 -13.20 17.22
N LEU A 58 1.58 -12.65 16.01
CA LEU A 58 0.30 -12.23 15.44
C LEU A 58 -0.41 -13.31 14.63
N ASN A 59 0.32 -14.20 13.95
CA ASN A 59 -0.27 -15.21 13.08
C ASN A 59 -0.45 -16.58 13.75
N GLY A 60 0.19 -16.84 14.89
CA GLY A 60 0.06 -18.10 15.63
C GLY A 60 0.29 -19.32 14.73
N ARG A 61 -0.68 -20.24 14.65
CA ARG A 61 -0.60 -21.45 13.80
C ARG A 61 -0.46 -21.17 12.30
N ARG A 62 -0.82 -19.96 11.83
CA ARG A 62 -0.66 -19.56 10.42
C ARG A 62 0.74 -19.06 10.10
N ALA A 63 1.57 -18.78 11.11
CA ALA A 63 2.88 -18.16 10.91
C ALA A 63 3.80 -18.92 9.93
N PRO A 64 3.94 -20.26 9.98
CA PRO A 64 4.79 -20.97 9.00
C PRO A 64 4.38 -20.71 7.55
N LYS A 65 3.07 -20.75 7.27
CA LYS A 65 2.53 -20.50 5.93
C LYS A 65 2.74 -19.04 5.50
N VAL A 66 2.56 -18.09 6.42
CA VAL A 66 2.81 -16.66 6.15
C VAL A 66 4.29 -16.42 5.82
N ILE A 67 5.21 -17.10 6.52
CA ILE A 67 6.66 -17.01 6.25
C ILE A 67 6.98 -17.59 4.87
N GLU A 68 6.45 -18.77 4.55
CA GLU A 68 6.68 -19.44 3.26
C GLU A 68 6.18 -18.63 2.05
N MET A 69 5.11 -17.84 2.24
CA MET A 69 4.57 -16.95 1.22
C MET A 69 5.49 -15.76 0.89
N VAL A 70 6.42 -15.39 1.78
CA VAL A 70 7.37 -14.29 1.52
C VAL A 70 8.51 -14.80 0.66
N LYS A 71 8.49 -14.43 -0.63
CA LYS A 71 9.59 -14.65 -1.55
C LYS A 71 10.70 -13.63 -1.28
N GLU A 72 11.95 -14.09 -1.39
CA GLU A 72 13.15 -13.25 -1.20
C GLU A 72 13.11 -12.45 0.11
N PRO A 73 13.11 -13.12 1.28
CA PRO A 73 13.12 -12.43 2.56
C PRO A 73 14.39 -11.57 2.67
N LEU A 74 14.20 -10.32 3.09
CA LEU A 74 15.26 -9.37 3.34
C LEU A 74 16.10 -9.85 4.54
N ASN A 75 17.42 -9.99 4.32
CA ASN A 75 18.36 -10.20 5.41
C ASN A 75 18.80 -8.85 5.98
N TRP A 76 18.08 -8.37 7.00
CA TRP A 76 18.34 -7.08 7.66
C TRP A 76 18.80 -7.29 9.10
N GLU A 77 19.81 -6.56 9.55
CA GLU A 77 20.26 -6.58 10.94
C GLU A 77 20.31 -5.16 11.55
N PRO A 78 19.75 -4.96 12.76
CA PRO A 78 19.11 -5.97 13.60
C PRO A 78 17.65 -6.27 13.21
N THR A 79 17.30 -7.55 13.15
CA THR A 79 15.90 -8.04 13.08
C THR A 79 15.55 -8.88 14.31
N HIS A 80 14.54 -8.48 15.07
CA HIS A 80 14.05 -9.22 16.24
C HIS A 80 12.79 -9.99 15.90
N ARG A 81 12.85 -11.32 15.91
CA ARG A 81 11.68 -12.19 15.75
C ARG A 81 11.04 -12.44 17.11
N VAL A 82 9.76 -12.10 17.23
CA VAL A 82 9.05 -12.07 18.51
C VAL A 82 7.90 -13.07 18.51
N ALA A 83 7.90 -13.96 19.50
CA ALA A 83 6.88 -15.00 19.65
C ALA A 83 5.90 -14.70 20.81
N SER A 84 6.26 -13.80 21.74
CA SER A 84 5.45 -13.51 22.93
C SER A 84 5.31 -12.00 23.22
N PHE A 85 4.24 -11.62 23.91
CA PHE A 85 4.06 -10.24 24.36
C PHE A 85 5.12 -9.80 25.39
N ALA A 86 5.68 -10.75 26.15
CA ALA A 86 6.75 -10.45 27.11
C ALA A 86 8.05 -10.05 26.39
N GLU A 87 8.44 -10.78 25.33
CA GLU A 87 9.55 -10.42 24.45
C GLU A 87 9.29 -9.07 23.75
N TYR A 88 8.08 -8.87 23.21
CA TYR A 88 7.70 -7.61 22.59
C TYR A 88 7.84 -6.43 23.57
N GLU A 89 7.29 -6.55 24.79
CA GLU A 89 7.38 -5.51 25.82
C GLU A 89 8.82 -5.23 26.24
N ALA A 90 9.67 -6.26 26.33
CA ALA A 90 11.09 -6.10 26.62
C ALA A 90 11.81 -5.29 25.53
N LEU A 91 11.52 -5.54 24.24
CA LEU A 91 12.08 -4.79 23.12
C LEU A 91 11.56 -3.35 23.08
N VAL A 92 10.26 -3.14 23.30
CA VAL A 92 9.70 -1.78 23.41
C VAL A 92 10.39 -1.02 24.53
N LYS A 93 10.54 -1.62 25.71
CA LYS A 93 11.23 -1.02 26.86
C LYS A 93 12.70 -0.71 26.55
N LYS A 94 13.38 -1.56 25.79
CA LYS A 94 14.77 -1.37 25.33
C LYS A 94 14.91 -0.17 24.39
N TYR A 95 13.99 -0.01 23.43
CA TYR A 95 14.14 0.94 22.33
C TYR A 95 13.40 2.28 22.52
N ARG A 96 12.41 2.37 23.40
CA ARG A 96 11.56 3.58 23.58
C ARG A 96 12.28 4.92 23.77
N GLY A 97 13.51 4.92 24.29
CA GLY A 97 14.23 6.14 24.69
C GLY A 97 14.54 7.09 23.53
N ASP A 98 14.91 6.55 22.37
CA ASP A 98 15.41 7.30 21.20
C ASP A 98 14.72 6.89 19.88
N SER A 99 13.68 6.06 19.98
CA SER A 99 13.05 5.43 18.82
C SER A 99 11.71 6.05 18.45
N MET A 100 11.47 6.16 17.13
CA MET A 100 10.13 6.21 16.56
C MET A 100 9.77 4.80 16.07
N PHE A 101 8.71 4.22 16.62
CA PHE A 101 8.16 2.96 16.12
C PHE A 101 7.25 3.23 14.93
N ILE A 102 7.37 2.48 13.84
CA ILE A 102 6.55 2.63 12.64
C ILE A 102 5.56 1.47 12.55
N ASP A 103 4.27 1.77 12.57
CA ASP A 103 3.20 0.78 12.47
C ASP A 103 2.95 0.35 11.01
N PHE A 104 3.48 -0.83 10.64
CA PHE A 104 3.10 -1.57 9.43
C PHE A 104 2.19 -2.77 9.74
N VAL A 105 1.63 -2.84 10.94
CA VAL A 105 0.71 -3.90 11.36
C VAL A 105 -0.73 -3.49 11.07
N THR A 106 -1.17 -2.35 11.62
CA THR A 106 -2.60 -1.96 11.53
C THR A 106 -2.87 -0.78 10.60
N GLY A 107 -1.99 0.22 10.58
CA GLY A 107 -2.21 1.44 9.81
C GLY A 107 -3.52 2.14 10.21
N TYR A 108 -4.44 2.30 9.25
CA TYR A 108 -5.76 2.90 9.50
C TYR A 108 -6.85 1.88 9.86
N SER A 109 -6.51 0.59 9.91
CA SER A 109 -7.49 -0.48 10.10
C SER A 109 -8.10 -0.49 11.50
N ALA A 110 -9.24 -1.17 11.62
CA ALA A 110 -9.78 -1.50 12.94
C ALA A 110 -8.82 -2.48 13.63
N VAL A 111 -8.48 -2.17 14.87
CA VAL A 111 -7.52 -2.93 15.66
C VAL A 111 -8.23 -4.13 16.30
N THR A 112 -7.67 -5.33 16.17
CA THR A 112 -8.15 -6.52 16.88
C THR A 112 -7.73 -6.51 18.36
N LEU A 113 -8.29 -7.38 19.20
CA LEU A 113 -7.86 -7.48 20.61
C LEU A 113 -6.36 -7.80 20.76
N ARG A 114 -5.77 -8.53 19.80
CA ARG A 114 -4.36 -8.90 19.83
C ARG A 114 -3.47 -7.71 19.47
N GLU A 115 -3.80 -7.00 18.40
CA GLU A 115 -3.10 -5.78 18.00
C GLU A 115 -3.24 -4.68 19.05
N GLU A 116 -4.41 -4.56 19.68
CA GLU A 116 -4.68 -3.58 20.75
C GLU A 116 -3.69 -3.76 21.91
N HIS A 117 -3.39 -4.99 22.30
CA HIS A 117 -2.42 -5.27 23.36
C HIS A 117 -1.02 -4.74 23.01
N MET A 118 -0.62 -4.74 21.74
CA MET A 118 0.65 -4.15 21.32
C MET A 118 0.69 -2.64 21.59
N PHE A 119 -0.36 -1.93 21.25
CA PHE A 119 -0.42 -0.49 21.48
C PHE A 119 -0.61 -0.15 22.96
N ARG A 120 -1.26 -1.02 23.75
CA ARG A 120 -1.32 -0.87 25.21
C ARG A 120 0.07 -0.90 25.83
N ILE A 121 0.98 -1.73 25.31
CA ILE A 121 2.40 -1.74 25.71
C ILE A 121 3.05 -0.39 25.40
N PHE A 122 2.78 0.23 24.25
CA PHE A 122 3.27 1.59 23.98
C PHE A 122 2.80 2.60 25.02
N LYS A 123 1.54 2.54 25.45
CA LYS A 123 1.03 3.42 26.53
C LYS A 123 1.77 3.19 27.84
N ARG A 124 1.92 1.93 28.27
CA ARG A 124 2.63 1.58 29.52
C ARG A 124 4.09 2.02 29.51
N GLN A 125 4.76 1.84 28.38
CA GLN A 125 6.17 2.15 28.22
C GLN A 125 6.42 3.62 27.85
N ASN A 126 5.38 4.41 27.56
CA ASN A 126 5.50 5.75 26.99
C ASN A 126 6.36 5.75 25.70
N ALA A 127 6.12 4.78 24.82
CA ALA A 127 6.81 4.65 23.54
C ALA A 127 6.14 5.51 22.47
N ARG A 128 6.97 6.12 21.61
CA ARG A 128 6.51 6.97 20.50
C ARG A 128 6.30 6.14 19.24
N TYR A 129 5.20 6.35 18.55
CA TYR A 129 4.97 5.65 17.29
C TYR A 129 4.33 6.54 16.23
N ALA A 130 4.58 6.21 14.97
CA ALA A 130 4.00 6.83 13.81
C ALA A 130 3.27 5.79 12.96
N ILE A 131 2.20 6.23 12.30
CA ILE A 131 1.54 5.44 11.27
C ILE A 131 2.18 5.79 9.93
N TYR A 132 2.61 4.77 9.19
CA TYR A 132 3.09 4.88 7.83
C TYR A 132 2.15 4.09 6.92
N ALA A 133 1.14 4.77 6.39
CA ALA A 133 0.14 4.06 5.60
C ALA A 133 0.62 3.80 4.17
N SER A 134 0.73 2.53 3.80
CA SER A 134 0.84 2.16 2.39
C SER A 134 -0.46 2.50 1.70
N GLY A 135 -0.43 3.44 0.74
CA GLY A 135 -1.63 3.96 0.09
C GLY A 135 -2.49 2.83 -0.49
N VAL A 136 -3.68 2.63 0.08
CA VAL A 136 -4.72 1.80 -0.53
C VAL A 136 -5.58 2.74 -1.35
N ILE A 137 -5.68 2.52 -2.65
CA ILE A 137 -6.56 3.29 -3.51
C ILE A 137 -7.98 2.77 -3.25
N ASP A 138 -8.77 3.57 -2.52
CA ASP A 138 -10.15 3.23 -2.22
C ASP A 138 -11.06 3.61 -3.39
N PHE A 139 -11.22 2.67 -4.32
CA PHE A 139 -12.17 2.82 -5.42
C PHE A 139 -13.64 2.64 -4.96
N SER A 140 -13.89 2.19 -3.73
CA SER A 140 -15.26 1.89 -3.27
C SER A 140 -16.16 3.14 -3.21
N SER A 141 -15.57 4.32 -3.02
CA SER A 141 -16.29 5.59 -2.98
C SER A 141 -16.47 6.26 -4.33
N SER A 142 -15.60 5.94 -5.31
CA SER A 142 -15.65 6.45 -6.69
C SER A 142 -16.76 5.81 -7.53
N SER A 143 -17.42 4.80 -6.98
CA SER A 143 -18.54 4.18 -7.63
C SER A 143 -19.81 5.04 -7.48
N ASN A 144 -20.36 5.48 -8.62
CA ASN A 144 -21.79 5.82 -8.78
C ASN A 144 -22.67 4.57 -8.55
N VAL A 145 -22.39 3.81 -7.49
CA VAL A 145 -23.26 2.74 -7.01
C VAL A 145 -24.50 3.44 -6.48
N ASN A 146 -25.59 3.31 -7.24
CA ASN A 146 -26.92 3.80 -6.91
C ASN A 146 -27.19 3.60 -5.41
N THR A 147 -27.78 4.61 -4.76
CA THR A 147 -28.09 4.63 -3.31
C THR A 147 -28.81 3.37 -2.81
N GLY A 148 -29.53 2.66 -3.69
CA GLY A 148 -30.14 1.35 -3.42
C GLY A 148 -29.14 0.20 -3.23
N GLN A 149 -28.08 0.10 -4.03
CA GLN A 149 -27.06 -0.95 -3.91
C GLN A 149 -26.18 -0.77 -2.67
N LYS A 150 -25.84 0.49 -2.29
CA LYS A 150 -25.16 0.78 -1.01
C LYS A 150 -25.97 0.29 0.20
N LYS A 151 -27.31 0.45 0.17
CA LYS A 151 -28.21 -0.08 1.22
C LYS A 151 -28.28 -1.60 1.23
N ILE A 152 -28.24 -2.26 0.07
CA ILE A 152 -28.24 -3.73 -0.04
C ILE A 152 -26.92 -4.31 0.50
N HIS A 153 -25.77 -3.77 0.12
CA HIS A 153 -24.47 -4.21 0.65
C HIS A 153 -24.33 -3.95 2.15
N PHE A 154 -24.85 -2.84 2.65
CA PHE A 154 -24.89 -2.55 4.09
C PHE A 154 -25.76 -3.56 4.85
N ARG A 155 -26.95 -3.89 4.33
CA ARG A 155 -27.84 -4.92 4.89
C ARG A 155 -27.22 -6.32 4.83
N ALA A 156 -26.57 -6.68 3.72
CA ALA A 156 -25.87 -7.95 3.57
C ALA A 156 -24.67 -8.06 4.52
N ARG A 157 -23.91 -6.97 4.71
CA ARG A 157 -22.80 -6.90 5.67
C ARG A 157 -23.28 -7.03 7.11
N ILE A 158 -24.39 -6.37 7.46
CA ILE A 158 -25.04 -6.54 8.77
C ILE A 158 -25.54 -7.97 8.95
N ALA A 159 -26.24 -8.53 7.96
CA ALA A 159 -26.72 -9.91 8.00
C ALA A 159 -25.58 -10.92 8.16
N LYS A 160 -24.46 -10.76 7.45
CA LYS A 160 -23.24 -11.59 7.57
C LYS A 160 -22.50 -11.39 8.91
N THR A 161 -22.62 -10.20 9.51
CA THR A 161 -22.06 -9.92 10.84
C THR A 161 -22.92 -10.54 11.94
N LEU A 162 -24.24 -10.54 11.77
CA LEU A 162 -25.22 -11.13 12.69
C LEU A 162 -25.38 -12.65 12.51
N SER A 163 -24.93 -13.21 11.39
CA SER A 163 -25.02 -14.66 11.12
C SER A 163 -23.99 -15.51 11.89
N SER A 164 -23.03 -14.88 12.58
CA SER A 164 -22.08 -15.56 13.45
C SER A 164 -21.91 -14.78 14.75
N PRO A 165 -22.15 -15.41 15.92
CA PRO A 165 -21.89 -14.79 17.22
C PRO A 165 -20.46 -14.25 17.35
N TYR A 166 -19.48 -14.94 16.76
CA TYR A 166 -18.09 -14.52 16.75
C TYR A 166 -17.86 -13.20 16.00
N ASN A 167 -18.45 -13.06 14.80
CA ASN A 167 -18.32 -11.84 14.00
C ASN A 167 -19.01 -10.64 14.65
N PHE A 168 -20.15 -10.86 15.29
CA PHE A 168 -20.87 -9.84 16.03
C PHE A 168 -20.08 -9.35 17.27
N ILE A 169 -19.53 -10.28 18.05
CA ILE A 169 -18.67 -9.95 19.19
C ILE A 169 -17.43 -9.16 18.74
N ASN A 170 -16.76 -9.59 17.68
CA ASN A 170 -15.61 -8.85 17.13
C ASN A 170 -15.99 -7.44 16.65
N TYR A 171 -17.16 -7.30 16.01
CA TYR A 171 -17.67 -5.99 15.61
C TYR A 171 -17.89 -5.07 16.82
N LEU A 172 -18.58 -5.54 17.86
CA LEU A 172 -18.79 -4.76 19.09
C LEU A 172 -17.46 -4.43 19.79
N ALA A 173 -16.55 -5.40 19.89
CA ALA A 173 -15.23 -5.21 20.47
C ALA A 173 -14.44 -4.12 19.72
N SER A 174 -14.46 -4.14 18.38
CA SER A 174 -13.77 -3.12 17.58
C SER A 174 -14.34 -1.71 17.81
N ARG A 175 -15.66 -1.56 17.93
CA ARG A 175 -16.32 -0.28 18.23
C ARG A 175 -15.99 0.21 19.63
N LEU A 176 -15.99 -0.69 20.61
CA LEU A 176 -15.57 -0.37 21.97
C LEU A 176 -14.10 0.07 22.01
N ILE A 177 -13.19 -0.64 21.33
CA ILE A 177 -11.77 -0.27 21.24
C ILE A 177 -11.61 1.14 20.66
N VAL A 178 -12.30 1.47 19.56
CA VAL A 178 -12.26 2.81 18.96
C VAL A 178 -12.75 3.86 19.94
N PHE A 179 -13.89 3.63 20.60
CA PHE A 179 -14.43 4.54 21.62
C PHE A 179 -13.45 4.76 22.77
N LEU A 180 -12.88 3.68 23.32
CA LEU A 180 -11.93 3.77 24.42
C LEU A 180 -10.61 4.44 24.01
N THR A 181 -10.19 4.27 22.75
CA THR A 181 -8.99 4.91 22.18
C THR A 181 -9.20 6.41 22.00
N ARG A 182 -10.38 6.82 21.54
CA ARG A 182 -10.77 8.25 21.44
C ARG A 182 -10.61 8.96 22.79
N HIS A 183 -10.98 8.30 23.88
CA HIS A 183 -10.81 8.80 25.25
C HIS A 183 -9.44 8.49 25.88
N ARG A 184 -8.47 8.02 25.08
CA ARG A 184 -7.10 7.68 25.50
C ARG A 184 -7.03 6.67 26.64
N MET A 185 -8.06 5.84 26.83
CA MET A 185 -8.13 4.90 27.96
C MET A 185 -7.29 3.65 27.72
N VAL A 186 -7.19 3.18 26.48
CA VAL A 186 -6.61 1.87 26.17
C VAL A 186 -5.17 1.97 25.64
N TYR A 187 -4.95 2.66 24.51
CA TYR A 187 -3.61 2.87 23.95
C TYR A 187 -3.39 4.31 23.47
N PRO A 188 -2.14 4.77 23.25
CA PRO A 188 -1.87 6.16 22.91
C PRO A 188 -2.26 6.42 21.45
N LEU A 189 -2.66 7.65 21.14
CA LEU A 189 -2.75 8.09 19.76
C LEU A 189 -1.33 8.16 19.15
N PRO A 190 -1.19 8.02 17.82
CA PRO A 190 0.12 8.15 17.17
C PRO A 190 0.71 9.54 17.41
N ASN A 191 2.03 9.62 17.37
CA ASN A 191 2.76 10.89 17.43
C ASN A 191 2.83 11.58 16.07
N LEU A 192 2.81 10.80 14.99
CA LEU A 192 2.79 11.27 13.60
C LEU A 192 1.96 10.33 12.75
N ILE A 193 1.34 10.86 11.69
CA ILE A 193 0.68 10.06 10.66
C ILE A 193 1.19 10.51 9.30
N PHE A 194 1.94 9.63 8.62
CA PHE A 194 2.34 9.84 7.23
C PHE A 194 1.20 9.34 6.33
N GLY A 195 0.38 10.26 5.86
CA GLY A 195 -0.86 9.96 5.13
C GLY A 195 -1.12 10.90 3.97
N GLY A 196 -1.78 10.38 2.93
CA GLY A 196 -2.36 11.19 1.86
C GLY A 196 -3.84 11.44 2.08
N GLU A 197 -4.49 12.13 1.15
CA GLU A 197 -5.91 12.53 1.21
C GLU A 197 -6.87 11.35 0.93
N SER A 198 -6.91 10.38 1.84
CA SER A 198 -7.77 9.19 1.73
C SER A 198 -8.97 9.23 2.68
N GLU A 199 -10.09 8.65 2.25
CA GLU A 199 -11.27 8.46 3.12
C GLU A 199 -10.96 7.60 4.35
N ALA A 200 -10.06 6.61 4.20
CA ALA A 200 -9.60 5.79 5.31
C ALA A 200 -8.89 6.61 6.39
N LEU A 201 -8.00 7.53 5.99
CA LEU A 201 -7.35 8.47 6.92
C LEU A 201 -8.38 9.39 7.58
N GLN A 202 -9.27 10.00 6.78
CA GLN A 202 -10.28 10.91 7.30
C GLN A 202 -11.16 10.23 8.35
N ARG A 203 -11.62 9.01 8.04
CA ARG A 203 -12.38 8.18 8.98
C ARG A 203 -11.58 7.84 10.23
N PHE A 204 -10.31 7.45 10.09
CA PHE A 204 -9.44 7.16 11.22
C PHE A 204 -9.31 8.36 12.17
N VAL A 205 -9.09 9.55 11.59
CA VAL A 205 -8.96 10.82 12.31
C VAL A 205 -10.25 11.18 13.04
N ASP A 206 -11.40 11.11 12.36
CA ASP A 206 -12.69 11.51 12.91
C ASP A 206 -13.16 10.56 14.02
N GLU A 207 -13.06 9.25 13.80
CA GLU A 207 -13.50 8.23 14.77
C GLU A 207 -12.69 8.34 16.08
N ARG A 208 -11.39 8.64 16.00
CA ARG A 208 -10.47 8.69 17.15
C ARG A 208 -10.17 10.09 17.69
N ALA A 209 -10.75 11.14 17.10
CA ALA A 209 -10.46 12.55 17.44
C ALA A 209 -8.95 12.84 17.41
N VAL A 210 -8.28 12.40 16.35
CA VAL A 210 -6.86 12.67 16.15
C VAL A 210 -6.67 14.13 15.81
N ASP A 211 -5.66 14.76 16.40
CA ASP A 211 -5.23 16.10 16.03
C ASP A 211 -4.71 16.10 14.59
N LYS A 212 -5.26 16.96 13.72
CA LYS A 212 -4.81 17.04 12.32
C LYS A 212 -3.38 17.57 12.20
N GLY A 213 -2.86 18.27 13.21
CA GLY A 213 -1.50 18.82 13.23
C GLY A 213 -0.40 17.76 13.18
N ILE A 214 -0.68 16.50 13.55
CA ILE A 214 0.29 15.40 13.50
C ILE A 214 0.34 14.69 12.13
N ILE A 215 -0.52 15.09 11.19
CA ILE A 215 -0.57 14.50 9.86
C ILE A 215 0.52 15.14 9.02
N VAL A 216 1.41 14.30 8.50
CA VAL A 216 2.46 14.67 7.56
C VAL A 216 2.01 14.21 6.17
N PRO A 217 1.71 15.15 5.26
CA PRO A 217 1.32 14.81 3.90
C PRO A 217 2.42 14.00 3.20
N LYS A 218 2.02 12.96 2.47
CA LYS A 218 2.91 12.18 1.61
C LYS A 218 2.23 11.81 0.30
N ASN A 219 3.03 11.50 -0.71
CA ASN A 219 2.53 10.97 -1.98
C ASN A 219 2.26 9.45 -1.88
N SER A 220 1.74 8.87 -2.96
CA SER A 220 1.55 7.42 -3.08
C SER A 220 2.87 6.72 -3.37
N HIS A 221 2.87 5.39 -3.20
CA HIS A 221 4.02 4.57 -3.57
C HIS A 221 4.26 4.55 -5.08
N ASP A 222 3.20 4.64 -5.88
CA ASP A 222 3.33 4.74 -7.33
C ASP A 222 4.00 6.05 -7.72
N TYR A 223 3.68 7.14 -7.02
CA TYR A 223 4.37 8.42 -7.20
C TYR A 223 5.85 8.32 -6.83
N ASP A 224 6.19 7.72 -5.68
CA ASP A 224 7.57 7.52 -5.25
C ASP A 224 8.38 6.72 -6.29
N ALA A 225 7.83 5.61 -6.77
CA ALA A 225 8.48 4.76 -7.77
C ALA A 225 8.60 5.47 -9.12
N ALA A 226 7.59 6.24 -9.55
CA ALA A 226 7.67 7.04 -10.76
C ALA A 226 8.74 8.14 -10.65
N LEU A 227 8.85 8.79 -9.49
CA LEU A 227 9.90 9.76 -9.20
C LEU A 227 11.29 9.13 -9.28
N MET A 228 11.49 7.91 -8.74
CA MET A 228 12.75 7.18 -8.87
C MET A 228 13.11 6.89 -10.33
N VAL A 229 12.13 6.45 -11.14
CA VAL A 229 12.33 6.24 -12.57
C VAL A 229 12.75 7.55 -13.24
N LEU A 230 12.03 8.65 -13.02
CA LEU A 230 12.38 9.95 -13.59
C LEU A 230 13.79 10.40 -13.20
N ARG A 231 14.18 10.27 -11.93
CA ARG A 231 15.54 10.59 -11.47
C ARG A 231 16.59 9.75 -12.21
N GLY A 232 16.33 8.46 -12.43
CA GLY A 232 17.18 7.58 -13.24
C GLY A 232 17.36 8.03 -14.69
N PHE A 233 16.39 8.78 -15.24
CA PHE A 233 16.44 9.36 -16.58
C PHE A 233 16.74 10.87 -16.58
N GLY A 234 17.40 11.39 -15.53
CA GLY A 234 17.78 12.81 -15.45
C GLY A 234 16.58 13.76 -15.36
N ASN A 235 15.54 13.34 -14.64
CA ASN A 235 14.26 14.04 -14.47
C ASN A 235 13.49 14.29 -15.78
N LYS A 236 13.62 13.38 -16.74
CA LYS A 236 12.91 13.41 -18.02
C LYS A 236 12.17 12.10 -18.24
N LEU A 237 11.08 12.17 -19.01
CA LEU A 237 10.39 10.95 -19.46
C LEU A 237 11.32 10.17 -20.40
N PRO A 238 11.48 8.84 -20.19
CA PRO A 238 12.20 8.02 -21.14
C PRO A 238 11.47 7.98 -22.49
N LYS A 239 12.23 7.76 -23.56
CA LYS A 239 11.67 7.61 -24.91
C LYS A 239 10.78 6.37 -24.94
N SER A 240 9.59 6.48 -25.54
CA SER A 240 8.72 5.32 -25.75
C SER A 240 9.33 4.34 -26.74
N GLU A 241 9.19 3.06 -26.43
CA GLU A 241 9.53 1.90 -27.23
C GLU A 241 8.25 1.30 -27.83
N ASP A 242 8.39 0.46 -28.86
CA ASP A 242 7.27 -0.25 -29.51
C ASP A 242 6.76 -1.43 -28.66
N ILE A 243 6.42 -1.15 -27.41
CA ILE A 243 5.94 -2.13 -26.44
C ILE A 243 4.55 -1.77 -25.89
N CYS A 244 3.78 -2.81 -25.65
CA CYS A 244 2.54 -2.80 -24.90
C CYS A 244 2.76 -3.57 -23.60
N VAL A 245 2.54 -2.91 -22.46
CA VAL A 245 2.76 -3.51 -21.14
C VAL A 245 1.43 -4.03 -20.59
N PHE A 246 1.36 -5.31 -20.24
CA PHE A 246 0.25 -5.85 -19.46
C PHE A 246 0.60 -5.83 -17.97
N LEU A 247 -0.21 -5.12 -17.18
CA LEU A 247 -0.11 -5.08 -15.72
C LEU A 247 -0.77 -6.34 -15.14
N ASP A 248 0.04 -7.38 -14.97
CA ASP A 248 -0.43 -8.64 -14.40
C ASP A 248 -0.67 -8.50 -12.89
N GLU A 249 -1.83 -9.01 -12.45
CA GLU A 249 -2.25 -9.04 -11.04
C GLU A 249 -2.24 -10.47 -10.47
N GLY A 250 -1.82 -11.47 -11.25
CA GLY A 250 -1.83 -12.86 -10.83
C GLY A 250 -3.22 -13.46 -10.74
N ALA A 251 -4.17 -13.04 -11.59
CA ALA A 251 -5.59 -13.34 -11.46
C ALA A 251 -5.94 -14.83 -11.27
N ALA A 252 -5.16 -15.75 -11.84
CA ALA A 252 -5.39 -17.20 -11.71
C ALA A 252 -4.71 -17.85 -10.49
N GLU A 253 -3.68 -17.23 -9.90
CA GLU A 253 -2.78 -17.91 -8.95
C GLU A 253 -2.22 -17.00 -7.84
N HIS A 254 -2.85 -15.85 -7.58
CA HIS A 254 -2.32 -14.88 -6.62
C HIS A 254 -2.30 -15.44 -5.18
N PRO A 255 -1.14 -15.47 -4.47
CA PRO A 255 -1.02 -16.07 -3.15
C PRO A 255 -1.98 -15.49 -2.10
N ASP A 256 -2.29 -14.19 -2.18
CA ASP A 256 -3.20 -13.53 -1.24
C ASP A 256 -4.65 -13.99 -1.38
N PHE A 257 -5.06 -14.55 -2.53
CA PHE A 257 -6.43 -15.07 -2.68
C PHE A 257 -6.71 -16.19 -1.70
N TYR A 258 -5.71 -17.04 -1.45
CA TYR A 258 -5.81 -18.06 -0.42
C TYR A 258 -6.02 -17.46 0.98
N LEU A 259 -5.29 -16.39 1.31
CA LEU A 259 -5.40 -15.72 2.62
C LEU A 259 -6.72 -14.96 2.78
N ALA A 260 -7.21 -14.37 1.69
CA ALA A 260 -8.44 -13.58 1.66
C ALA A 260 -9.71 -14.44 1.50
N GLY A 261 -9.57 -15.74 1.18
CA GLY A 261 -10.70 -16.61 0.83
C GLY A 261 -11.40 -16.15 -0.45
N VAL A 262 -10.65 -15.56 -1.37
CA VAL A 262 -11.10 -15.16 -2.71
C VAL A 262 -10.81 -16.31 -3.66
N GLU A 263 -11.74 -16.61 -4.55
CA GLU A 263 -11.53 -17.62 -5.59
C GLU A 263 -10.68 -17.02 -6.71
N PRO A 264 -9.66 -17.73 -7.22
CA PRO A 264 -8.91 -17.29 -8.38
C PRO A 264 -9.74 -17.37 -9.66
N ALA A 265 -9.28 -16.68 -10.71
CA ALA A 265 -9.80 -16.83 -12.07
C ALA A 265 -9.58 -18.25 -12.59
N ASP A 266 -10.55 -18.75 -13.36
CA ASP A 266 -10.40 -20.01 -14.11
C ASP A 266 -9.35 -19.82 -15.20
N ALA A 267 -8.16 -20.40 -15.00
CA ALA A 267 -7.03 -20.32 -15.92
C ALA A 267 -7.40 -20.70 -17.37
N GLY A 268 -8.22 -21.75 -17.55
CA GLY A 268 -8.66 -22.23 -18.87
C GLY A 268 -9.60 -21.27 -19.59
N ARG A 269 -10.25 -20.37 -18.84
CA ARG A 269 -11.12 -19.32 -19.39
C ARG A 269 -10.44 -17.95 -19.43
N TYR A 270 -9.38 -17.76 -18.65
CA TYR A 270 -8.64 -16.51 -18.53
C TYR A 270 -7.54 -16.35 -19.59
N TYR A 271 -6.61 -17.31 -19.69
CA TYR A 271 -5.43 -17.16 -20.55
C TYR A 271 -5.76 -17.14 -22.05
N PRO A 272 -6.63 -18.02 -22.60
CA PRO A 272 -6.91 -18.02 -24.03
C PRO A 272 -7.42 -16.68 -24.60
N PRO A 273 -8.43 -15.99 -24.02
CA PRO A 273 -8.82 -14.68 -24.53
C PRO A 273 -7.74 -13.61 -24.36
N MET A 274 -6.96 -13.65 -23.28
CA MET A 274 -5.82 -12.72 -23.10
C MET A 274 -4.76 -12.90 -24.19
N ASN A 275 -4.37 -14.14 -24.47
CA ASN A 275 -3.40 -14.43 -25.53
C ASN A 275 -3.94 -14.04 -26.92
N ARG A 276 -5.25 -14.22 -27.19
CA ARG A 276 -5.87 -13.69 -28.43
C ARG A 276 -5.77 -12.16 -28.55
N LEU A 277 -5.96 -11.44 -27.45
CA LEU A 277 -5.80 -9.98 -27.42
C LEU A 277 -4.33 -9.59 -27.67
N PHE A 278 -3.39 -10.29 -27.04
CA PHE A 278 -1.95 -10.05 -27.21
C PHE A 278 -1.51 -10.27 -28.66
N ASP A 279 -1.92 -11.39 -29.25
CA ASP A 279 -1.72 -11.71 -30.66
C ASP A 279 -2.25 -10.59 -31.59
N PHE A 280 -3.44 -10.08 -31.28
CA PHE A 280 -4.05 -9.01 -32.05
C PHE A 280 -3.21 -7.73 -31.98
N ILE A 281 -2.74 -7.35 -30.79
CA ILE A 281 -1.90 -6.16 -30.59
C ILE A 281 -0.57 -6.29 -31.34
N GLU A 282 0.09 -7.43 -31.23
CA GLU A 282 1.35 -7.69 -31.92
C GLU A 282 1.17 -7.61 -33.44
N LYS A 283 0.16 -8.30 -33.98
CA LYS A 283 -0.09 -8.38 -35.43
C LYS A 283 -0.64 -7.09 -36.04
N LYS A 284 -1.50 -6.35 -35.32
CA LYS A 284 -2.23 -5.20 -35.87
C LYS A 284 -1.65 -3.85 -35.47
N LEU A 285 -1.01 -3.76 -34.30
CA LEU A 285 -0.40 -2.51 -33.81
C LEU A 285 1.13 -2.54 -33.87
N GLY A 286 1.74 -3.71 -34.11
CA GLY A 286 3.20 -3.85 -34.17
C GLY A 286 3.89 -3.65 -32.82
N LEU A 287 3.15 -3.76 -31.71
CA LEU A 287 3.69 -3.58 -30.36
C LEU A 287 4.05 -4.93 -29.76
N LYS A 288 5.29 -5.07 -29.25
CA LYS A 288 5.70 -6.25 -28.48
C LYS A 288 4.96 -6.27 -27.14
N ILE A 289 4.43 -7.42 -26.74
CA ILE A 289 3.80 -7.57 -25.43
C ILE A 289 4.87 -7.88 -24.38
N VAL A 290 4.85 -7.13 -23.28
CA VAL A 290 5.68 -7.36 -22.09
C VAL A 290 4.76 -7.48 -20.88
N ILE A 291 4.86 -8.61 -20.17
CA ILE A 291 4.08 -8.88 -18.97
C ILE A 291 4.83 -8.33 -17.75
N ALA A 292 4.28 -7.29 -17.14
CA ALA A 292 4.79 -6.77 -15.87
C ALA A 292 4.22 -7.61 -14.73
N SER A 293 4.99 -8.60 -14.29
CA SER A 293 4.59 -9.60 -13.29
C SER A 293 4.32 -8.98 -11.92
N HIS A 294 3.26 -9.43 -11.26
CA HIS A 294 3.04 -9.07 -9.87
C HIS A 294 4.19 -9.59 -8.98
N PRO A 295 4.76 -8.80 -8.04
CA PRO A 295 5.99 -9.16 -7.29
C PRO A 295 5.93 -10.49 -6.51
N ARG A 296 4.72 -10.98 -6.24
CA ARG A 296 4.47 -12.23 -5.50
C ARG A 296 4.21 -13.44 -6.38
N MET A 297 4.15 -13.27 -7.70
CA MET A 297 3.94 -14.38 -8.63
C MET A 297 5.22 -15.17 -8.86
N ASN A 298 5.07 -16.46 -9.11
CA ASN A 298 6.16 -17.34 -9.52
C ASN A 298 5.81 -18.04 -10.84
N TYR A 299 6.21 -17.41 -11.94
CA TYR A 299 5.95 -17.94 -13.28
C TYR A 299 6.78 -19.17 -13.64
N ASP A 300 7.83 -19.51 -12.87
CA ASP A 300 8.56 -20.77 -13.03
C ASP A 300 7.66 -21.99 -12.77
N LEU A 301 6.60 -21.81 -11.98
CA LEU A 301 5.59 -22.85 -11.69
C LEU A 301 4.41 -22.83 -12.67
N LEU A 302 4.35 -21.82 -13.55
CA LEU A 302 3.28 -21.60 -14.53
C LEU A 302 3.88 -21.43 -15.93
N PRO A 303 4.59 -22.46 -16.44
CA PRO A 303 5.29 -22.33 -17.71
C PRO A 303 4.30 -22.07 -18.84
N ASP A 304 4.68 -21.12 -19.70
CA ASP A 304 4.06 -20.86 -21.01
C ASP A 304 2.58 -20.40 -21.01
N VAL A 305 2.06 -19.93 -19.88
CA VAL A 305 0.68 -19.41 -19.81
C VAL A 305 0.43 -18.18 -20.71
N PHE A 306 1.50 -17.47 -21.07
CA PHE A 306 1.47 -16.32 -21.99
C PHE A 306 2.13 -16.59 -23.35
N GLU A 307 2.29 -17.86 -23.73
CA GLU A 307 2.79 -18.30 -25.06
C GLU A 307 4.16 -17.69 -25.41
N GLY A 308 5.15 -17.87 -24.53
CA GLY A 308 6.53 -17.43 -24.74
C GLY A 308 6.78 -15.92 -24.65
N ARG A 309 5.78 -15.11 -24.29
CA ARG A 309 5.95 -13.65 -24.11
C ARG A 309 6.86 -13.31 -22.94
N GLU A 310 7.55 -12.18 -23.05
CA GLU A 310 8.49 -11.73 -22.03
C GLU A 310 7.76 -11.37 -20.73
N ILE A 311 8.20 -11.97 -19.63
CA ILE A 311 7.69 -11.68 -18.28
C ILE A 311 8.80 -11.02 -17.48
N VAL A 312 8.53 -9.81 -17.00
CA VAL A 312 9.51 -9.01 -16.26
C VAL A 312 8.95 -8.69 -14.88
N LYS A 313 9.74 -8.99 -13.85
CA LYS A 313 9.43 -8.74 -12.44
C LYS A 313 10.13 -7.46 -11.96
N ASP A 314 9.51 -6.75 -11.02
CA ASP A 314 10.09 -5.59 -10.30
C ASP A 314 10.52 -4.39 -11.17
N LYS A 315 10.04 -4.31 -12.41
CA LYS A 315 10.33 -3.22 -13.36
C LYS A 315 9.08 -2.51 -13.91
N THR A 316 7.91 -2.72 -13.30
CA THR A 316 6.62 -2.22 -13.79
C THR A 316 6.63 -0.72 -14.11
N ALA A 317 7.15 0.13 -13.20
CA ALA A 317 7.17 1.58 -13.42
C ALA A 317 8.04 1.96 -14.64
N GLU A 318 9.23 1.36 -14.78
CA GLU A 318 10.15 1.63 -15.90
C GLU A 318 9.55 1.14 -17.24
N LEU A 319 8.97 -0.06 -17.24
CA LEU A 319 8.30 -0.63 -18.42
C LEU A 319 7.14 0.26 -18.88
N VAL A 320 6.30 0.70 -17.95
CA VAL A 320 5.19 1.62 -18.27
C VAL A 320 5.74 2.95 -18.78
N ALA A 321 6.78 3.52 -18.16
CA ALA A 321 7.37 4.78 -18.61
C ALA A 321 7.86 4.71 -20.07
N ARG A 322 8.34 3.55 -20.51
CA ARG A 322 8.80 3.30 -21.89
C ARG A 322 7.69 2.78 -22.81
N SER A 323 6.51 2.44 -22.34
CA SER A 323 5.48 1.83 -23.20
C SER A 323 4.78 2.83 -24.12
N LYS A 324 4.12 2.31 -25.16
CA LYS A 324 3.13 3.04 -25.98
C LYS A 324 1.69 2.77 -25.55
N LEU A 325 1.45 1.63 -24.90
CA LEU A 325 0.14 1.18 -24.47
C LEU A 325 0.25 0.38 -23.17
N VAL A 326 -0.75 0.50 -22.30
CA VAL A 326 -0.87 -0.26 -21.06
C VAL A 326 -2.20 -1.02 -21.04
N LEU A 327 -2.15 -2.32 -20.80
CA LEU A 327 -3.30 -3.19 -20.56
C LEU A 327 -3.40 -3.52 -19.08
N MET A 328 -4.62 -3.61 -18.56
CA MET A 328 -4.85 -3.98 -17.16
C MET A 328 -6.26 -4.50 -16.92
N HIS A 329 -6.43 -5.26 -15.83
CA HIS A 329 -7.76 -5.58 -15.27
C HIS A 329 -8.05 -4.65 -14.10
N SER A 330 -7.58 -5.01 -12.90
CA SER A 330 -7.78 -4.25 -11.66
C SER A 330 -6.48 -3.93 -10.91
N SER A 331 -5.36 -3.91 -11.65
CA SER A 331 -4.05 -3.59 -11.07
C SER A 331 -3.99 -2.15 -10.54
N GLN A 332 -3.52 -2.02 -9.30
CA GLN A 332 -3.27 -0.73 -8.65
C GLN A 332 -2.15 0.05 -9.35
N SER A 333 -1.31 -0.61 -10.14
CA SER A 333 -0.22 0.02 -10.91
C SER A 333 -0.68 0.89 -12.08
N ILE A 334 -2.00 1.09 -12.27
CA ILE A 334 -2.56 2.09 -13.19
C ILE A 334 -2.01 3.50 -12.93
N GLY A 335 -1.61 3.80 -11.68
CA GLY A 335 -1.00 5.07 -11.31
C GLY A 335 0.24 5.40 -12.14
N PHE A 336 1.07 4.41 -12.51
CA PHE A 336 2.23 4.63 -13.38
C PHE A 336 1.82 5.12 -14.77
N ALA A 337 0.75 4.56 -15.34
CA ALA A 337 0.27 4.98 -16.65
C ALA A 337 -0.26 6.42 -16.61
N VAL A 338 -0.92 6.79 -15.50
CA VAL A 338 -1.37 8.17 -15.26
C VAL A 338 -0.17 9.13 -15.19
N LEU A 339 0.82 8.83 -14.34
CA LEU A 339 1.99 9.68 -14.11
C LEU A 339 2.86 9.86 -15.36
N PHE A 340 3.01 8.80 -16.16
CA PHE A 340 3.79 8.83 -17.39
C PHE A 340 2.96 9.17 -18.64
N LYS A 341 1.67 9.49 -18.47
CA LYS A 341 0.73 9.86 -19.54
C LYS A 341 0.68 8.81 -20.66
N LYS A 342 0.51 7.55 -20.26
CA LYS A 342 0.43 6.39 -21.17
C LYS A 342 -1.01 5.95 -21.36
N PRO A 343 -1.47 5.72 -22.61
CA PRO A 343 -2.80 5.20 -22.85
C PRO A 343 -3.07 3.90 -22.10
N VAL A 344 -4.20 3.83 -21.40
CA VAL A 344 -4.66 2.65 -20.66
C VAL A 344 -5.87 2.04 -21.36
N VAL A 345 -5.81 0.73 -21.58
CA VAL A 345 -6.94 -0.09 -22.03
C VAL A 345 -7.27 -1.07 -20.91
N PRO A 346 -8.33 -0.80 -20.13
CA PRO A 346 -8.86 -1.78 -19.20
C PRO A 346 -9.46 -2.95 -19.97
N VAL A 347 -9.37 -4.14 -19.42
CA VAL A 347 -9.81 -5.38 -20.08
C VAL A 347 -10.73 -6.15 -19.14
N LYS A 348 -11.90 -6.52 -19.64
CA LYS A 348 -12.78 -7.51 -19.00
C LYS A 348 -12.59 -8.86 -19.65
N VAL A 349 -12.53 -9.90 -18.83
CA VAL A 349 -12.27 -11.26 -19.30
C VAL A 349 -13.30 -12.23 -18.74
N PRO A 350 -13.64 -13.29 -19.49
CA PRO A 350 -14.41 -14.39 -18.94
C PRO A 350 -13.55 -15.16 -17.90
N GLY A 351 -14.21 -15.93 -17.04
CA GLY A 351 -13.53 -16.76 -16.04
C GLY A 351 -13.16 -16.06 -14.73
N MET A 352 -13.38 -14.75 -14.61
CA MET A 352 -13.29 -14.05 -13.31
C MET A 352 -14.48 -14.42 -12.42
N PRO A 353 -14.27 -14.90 -11.18
CA PRO A 353 -15.37 -15.20 -10.28
C PRO A 353 -16.03 -13.91 -9.78
N ASP A 354 -17.34 -13.98 -9.51
CA ASP A 354 -18.08 -12.85 -8.96
C ASP A 354 -17.50 -12.36 -7.64
N SER A 355 -16.90 -13.25 -6.84
CA SER A 355 -16.23 -12.93 -5.57
C SER A 355 -15.02 -12.01 -5.73
N TYR A 356 -14.35 -12.05 -6.90
CA TYR A 356 -13.17 -11.24 -7.18
C TYR A 356 -13.53 -9.86 -7.76
N HIS A 357 -14.72 -9.71 -8.36
CA HIS A 357 -15.23 -8.45 -8.94
C HIS A 357 -14.27 -7.75 -9.94
N ALA A 358 -13.28 -8.45 -10.50
CA ALA A 358 -12.25 -7.84 -11.36
C ALA A 358 -12.82 -7.09 -12.58
N ASN A 359 -13.88 -7.64 -13.21
CA ASN A 359 -14.52 -6.99 -14.35
C ASN A 359 -15.23 -5.67 -13.97
N LEU A 360 -15.84 -5.61 -12.78
CA LEU A 360 -16.41 -4.36 -12.25
C LEU A 360 -15.31 -3.36 -11.90
N LEU A 361 -14.21 -3.85 -11.31
CA LEU A 361 -13.07 -3.02 -10.98
C LEU A 361 -12.40 -2.44 -12.23
N ALA A 362 -12.29 -3.20 -13.31
CA ALA A 362 -11.82 -2.71 -14.61
C ALA A 362 -12.70 -1.57 -15.15
N GLU A 363 -14.03 -1.65 -14.98
CA GLU A 363 -14.96 -0.57 -15.33
C GLU A 363 -14.76 0.67 -14.46
N VAL A 364 -14.65 0.50 -13.15
CA VAL A 364 -14.47 1.61 -12.20
C VAL A 364 -13.12 2.31 -12.42
N MET A 365 -12.03 1.55 -12.51
CA MET A 365 -10.68 2.11 -12.74
C MET A 365 -10.57 2.73 -14.12
N GLY A 366 -11.13 2.08 -15.15
CA GLY A 366 -11.25 2.64 -16.48
C GLY A 366 -11.96 3.99 -16.49
N GLY A 367 -13.13 4.07 -15.85
CA GLY A 367 -13.89 5.31 -15.70
C GLY A 367 -13.10 6.41 -14.98
N ALA A 368 -12.33 6.05 -13.94
CA ALA A 368 -11.50 6.98 -13.19
C ALA A 368 -10.40 7.63 -14.05
N VAL A 369 -9.95 6.96 -15.12
CA VAL A 369 -8.95 7.48 -16.07
C VAL A 369 -9.55 7.85 -17.43
N GLY A 370 -10.88 7.86 -17.56
CA GLY A 370 -11.58 8.21 -18.80
C GLY A 370 -11.47 7.18 -19.93
N SER A 371 -11.21 5.90 -19.62
CA SER A 371 -11.08 4.80 -20.59
C SER A 371 -12.15 3.72 -20.38
N LYS A 372 -12.78 3.25 -21.46
CA LYS A 372 -13.81 2.19 -21.41
C LYS A 372 -13.18 0.79 -21.51
N PRO A 373 -13.58 -0.19 -20.69
CA PRO A 373 -13.00 -1.52 -20.84
C PRO A 373 -13.33 -2.18 -22.18
N VAL A 374 -12.38 -2.97 -22.69
CA VAL A 374 -12.59 -3.90 -23.80
C VAL A 374 -13.03 -5.24 -23.21
N ASP A 375 -14.11 -5.81 -23.74
CA ASP A 375 -14.70 -7.04 -23.24
C ASP A 375 -14.29 -8.23 -24.10
N LEU A 376 -13.40 -9.09 -23.59
CA LEU A 376 -12.86 -10.24 -24.32
C LEU A 376 -13.82 -11.43 -24.35
N ALA A 377 -14.98 -11.35 -23.68
CA ALA A 377 -16.07 -12.29 -23.95
C ALA A 377 -16.76 -12.01 -25.29
N LYS A 378 -16.48 -10.86 -25.92
CA LYS A 378 -16.96 -10.50 -27.25
C LYS A 378 -15.82 -10.69 -28.26
N ASP A 379 -16.09 -11.30 -29.40
CA ASP A 379 -15.07 -11.58 -30.44
C ASP A 379 -14.73 -10.36 -31.32
N GLU A 380 -15.07 -9.14 -30.89
CA GLU A 380 -14.89 -7.91 -31.66
C GLU A 380 -13.65 -7.13 -31.20
N LEU A 381 -12.47 -7.48 -31.73
CA LEU A 381 -11.23 -6.71 -31.56
C LEU A 381 -10.96 -5.85 -32.81
N THR A 382 -10.78 -4.55 -32.61
CA THR A 382 -10.42 -3.59 -33.67
C THR A 382 -9.29 -2.66 -33.20
N PRO A 383 -8.45 -2.12 -34.11
CA PRO A 383 -7.39 -1.21 -33.70
C PRO A 383 -7.91 0.06 -33.00
N SER A 384 -9.08 0.57 -33.40
CA SER A 384 -9.70 1.76 -32.80
C SER A 384 -10.17 1.55 -31.36
N LEU A 385 -10.42 0.30 -30.95
CA LEU A 385 -10.71 -0.02 -29.55
C LEU A 385 -9.48 0.08 -28.65
N LEU A 386 -8.27 0.02 -29.21
CA LEU A 386 -7.01 -0.05 -28.48
C LEU A 386 -6.16 1.22 -28.62
N LEU A 387 -6.16 1.84 -29.81
CA LEU A 387 -5.49 3.11 -30.07
C LEU A 387 -6.33 4.25 -29.52
N ARG A 388 -6.00 4.66 -28.29
CA ARG A 388 -6.71 5.74 -27.59
C ARG A 388 -5.74 6.80 -27.12
N GLU A 389 -6.20 8.04 -27.10
CA GLU A 389 -5.50 9.12 -26.44
C GLU A 389 -5.78 9.11 -24.94
N CYS A 390 -4.86 9.69 -24.16
CA CYS A 390 -5.06 9.86 -22.72
C CYS A 390 -6.11 10.95 -22.48
N ASN A 391 -7.07 10.68 -21.60
CA ASN A 391 -7.93 11.73 -21.07
C ASN A 391 -7.15 12.52 -20.00
N LEU A 392 -6.45 13.58 -20.42
CA LEU A 392 -5.54 14.34 -19.56
C LEU A 392 -6.25 15.01 -18.37
N GLU A 393 -7.52 15.39 -18.53
CA GLU A 393 -8.34 15.93 -17.43
C GLU A 393 -8.57 14.86 -16.36
N LYS A 394 -9.04 13.67 -16.76
CA LYS A 394 -9.23 12.53 -15.84
C LYS A 394 -7.92 12.06 -15.22
N TYR A 395 -6.82 12.11 -15.95
CA TYR A 395 -5.50 11.77 -15.41
C TYR A 395 -5.08 12.76 -14.33
N SER A 396 -5.31 14.06 -14.54
CA SER A 396 -5.04 15.08 -13.52
C SER A 396 -5.91 14.89 -12.28
N GLU A 397 -7.22 14.62 -12.45
CA GLU A 397 -8.12 14.29 -11.34
C GLU A 397 -7.63 13.05 -10.56
N TYR A 398 -7.22 12.00 -11.27
CA TYR A 398 -6.70 10.77 -10.68
C TYR A 398 -5.40 11.02 -9.91
N GLU A 399 -4.46 11.76 -10.50
CA GLU A 399 -3.18 12.10 -9.87
C GLU A 399 -3.39 12.82 -8.54
N TRP A 400 -4.20 13.88 -8.52
CA TRP A 400 -4.44 14.66 -7.30
C TRP A 400 -5.27 13.92 -6.26
N ARG A 401 -6.15 13.01 -6.68
CA ARG A 401 -7.00 12.26 -5.76
C ARG A 401 -6.28 11.06 -5.13
N TYR A 402 -5.40 10.39 -5.87
CA TYR A 402 -4.87 9.08 -5.44
C TYR A 402 -3.34 9.02 -5.36
N LEU A 403 -2.63 9.87 -6.10
CA LEU A 403 -1.17 9.77 -6.24
C LEU A 403 -0.42 10.87 -5.49
N ARG A 404 -0.99 12.07 -5.42
CA ARG A 404 -0.39 13.24 -4.76
C ARG A 404 -1.25 13.74 -3.61
N SER A 405 -0.69 14.58 -2.77
CA SER A 405 -1.42 15.27 -1.70
C SER A 405 -1.02 16.74 -1.66
N ALA A 406 -1.97 17.64 -1.37
CA ALA A 406 -1.81 19.08 -1.58
C ALA A 406 -0.72 19.75 -0.69
N GLY A 407 -0.18 19.04 0.30
CA GLY A 407 0.95 19.51 1.13
C GLY A 407 2.20 18.63 1.08
N ALA A 408 2.23 17.61 0.22
CA ALA A 408 3.38 16.74 0.08
C ALA A 408 4.43 17.39 -0.84
N ASP A 409 5.70 17.26 -0.46
CA ASP A 409 6.82 17.71 -1.29
C ASP A 409 6.93 16.80 -2.53
N GLY A 410 6.63 17.33 -3.71
CA GLY A 410 6.61 16.57 -4.96
C GLY A 410 7.99 16.12 -5.43
N GLU A 411 9.05 16.67 -4.85
CA GLU A 411 10.42 16.28 -5.17
C GLU A 411 10.94 15.17 -4.25
N LEU A 412 10.19 14.80 -3.21
CA LEU A 412 10.59 13.80 -2.22
C LEU A 412 9.69 12.57 -2.27
N THR A 413 10.30 11.41 -2.13
CA THR A 413 9.61 10.16 -1.84
C THR A 413 9.08 10.14 -0.42
N THR A 414 8.16 9.23 -0.12
CA THR A 414 7.63 9.07 1.24
C THR A 414 8.72 8.80 2.29
N HIS A 415 9.73 7.96 1.99
CA HIS A 415 10.80 7.66 2.94
C HIS A 415 11.76 8.85 3.11
N GLU A 416 11.92 9.70 2.09
CA GLU A 416 12.63 10.98 2.18
C GLU A 416 11.87 11.98 3.06
N ILE A 417 10.53 12.06 2.92
CA ILE A 417 9.65 12.85 3.79
C ILE A 417 9.77 12.36 5.24
N LEU A 418 9.69 11.04 5.48
CA LEU A 418 9.87 10.43 6.79
C LEU A 418 11.21 10.85 7.42
N ALA A 419 12.32 10.72 6.67
CA ALA A 419 13.64 11.10 7.15
C ALA A 419 13.70 12.59 7.50
N LYS A 420 13.24 13.46 6.60
CA LYS A 420 13.20 14.92 6.78
C LYS A 420 12.41 15.31 8.03
N THR A 421 11.23 14.73 8.22
CA THR A 421 10.38 14.97 9.38
C THR A 421 11.06 14.53 10.68
N LEU A 422 11.66 13.34 10.72
CA LEU A 422 12.31 12.82 11.93
C LEU A 422 13.63 13.52 12.25
N LEU A 423 14.38 13.99 11.24
CA LEU A 423 15.56 14.83 11.45
C LEU A 423 15.16 16.20 12.01
N ASN A 424 14.13 16.83 11.46
CA ASN A 424 13.60 18.06 12.02
C ASN A 424 13.12 17.86 13.46
N TRP A 425 12.47 16.72 13.75
CA TRP A 425 12.08 16.39 15.12
C TRP A 425 13.28 16.24 16.04
N ARG A 426 14.34 15.57 15.58
CA ARG A 426 15.59 15.37 16.33
C ARG A 426 16.21 16.70 16.75
N GLU A 427 16.15 17.71 15.89
CA GLU A 427 16.78 19.02 16.10
C GLU A 427 15.88 19.99 16.88
N ASN A 428 14.59 20.04 16.53
CA ASN A 428 13.66 21.09 16.98
C ASN A 428 12.58 20.58 17.94
N GLY A 429 12.53 19.27 18.22
CA GLY A 429 11.48 18.65 19.02
C GLY A 429 10.22 18.31 18.20
N PRO A 430 9.12 17.87 18.84
CA PRO A 430 7.91 17.44 18.15
C PRO A 430 7.33 18.52 17.25
N VAL A 431 6.84 18.11 16.08
CA VAL A 431 6.09 19.00 15.18
C VAL A 431 4.78 19.37 15.88
N VAL A 432 4.70 20.60 16.38
CA VAL A 432 3.44 21.23 16.79
C VAL A 432 3.07 22.16 15.66
N ASN A 433 2.27 21.67 14.71
CA ASN A 433 1.63 22.56 13.75
C ASN A 433 0.57 23.35 14.53
N THR A 434 0.86 24.62 14.84
CA THR A 434 -0.09 25.58 15.43
C THR A 434 -1.23 25.90 14.47
#